data_AF-A0A7C1S7L4-F1
#
_entry.id   AF-A0A7C1S7L4-F1
#
_cell.length_a   1.000
_cell.length_b   1.000
_cell.length_c   1.000
_cell.angle_alpha   90.00
_cell.angle_beta   90.00
_cell.angle_gamma   90.00
#
_symmetry.space_group_name_H-M   'P 1'
#
loop_
_entity.id
_entity.type
_entity.pdbx_description
1 polymer ?
#
loop_
_entity_poly.entity_id
_entity_poly.type
_entity_poly.pdbx_seq_one_letter_code
_entity_poly.pdbx_strand_id
1 'polypeptide(L)'
;MSVRKNQSPFIFVDRIGSIPLWVKLFYTGFVVVLVPVYWWQYGPANFLWGSNVALLTTLLALWLESSLLVSMMALSVLIPELGWAVDFTVRFITGPELTSFRGTHYMFDPGIPLIVRGLSLYHFVLPIFLLWAIHRLGYHRKALIGQTLLSWTVLPLSYLVSKPAANINWVFGFMDSPQQWLPAAAYVLFLMALYPLVLFLPTHLLLRRVFR
;
A
#
# COMPACT_ATOMS: atom_id res chain seq x y z
N MET A 1 -29.90 -27.85 38.29
CA MET A 1 -30.18 -28.45 36.96
C MET A 1 -30.19 -27.32 35.95
N SER A 2 -29.05 -26.90 35.39
CA SER A 2 -28.47 -27.41 34.12
C SER A 2 -29.52 -27.77 33.07
N VAL A 3 -29.66 -26.93 32.03
CA VAL A 3 -29.34 -27.32 30.64
C VAL A 3 -28.77 -26.11 29.90
N ARG A 4 -27.45 -26.13 29.67
CA ARG A 4 -26.85 -25.47 28.49
C ARG A 4 -27.21 -26.31 27.26
N LYS A 5 -27.55 -25.67 26.14
CA LYS A 5 -26.96 -25.91 24.82
C LYS A 5 -27.71 -25.14 23.74
N ASN A 6 -27.12 -24.03 23.30
CA ASN A 6 -27.00 -23.81 21.86
C ASN A 6 -25.73 -23.00 21.59
N GLN A 7 -24.59 -23.67 21.73
CA GLN A 7 -23.35 -23.22 21.10
C GLN A 7 -23.30 -23.88 19.72
N SER A 8 -23.73 -23.14 18.72
CA SER A 8 -23.40 -23.40 17.32
C SER A 8 -21.89 -23.19 17.14
N PRO A 9 -21.11 -24.19 16.67
CA PRO A 9 -19.64 -24.10 16.69
C PRO A 9 -19.02 -23.31 15.51
N PHE A 10 -19.82 -22.70 14.64
CA PHE A 10 -19.31 -22.09 13.39
C PHE A 10 -19.97 -20.78 12.96
N ILE A 11 -20.43 -19.94 13.91
CA ILE A 11 -20.92 -18.61 13.55
C ILE A 11 -19.80 -17.60 13.83
N PHE A 12 -19.10 -17.20 12.78
CA PHE A 12 -18.26 -15.99 12.75
C PHE A 12 -19.16 -14.78 12.98
N VAL A 13 -19.50 -14.49 14.24
CA VAL A 13 -20.25 -13.28 14.57
C VAL A 13 -19.29 -12.10 14.39
N ASP A 14 -19.41 -11.43 13.25
CA ASP A 14 -18.70 -10.21 12.93
C ASP A 14 -19.14 -9.08 13.86
N ARG A 15 -18.36 -8.80 14.91
CA ARG A 15 -18.56 -7.61 15.75
C ARG A 15 -17.89 -6.42 15.08
N ILE A 16 -18.64 -5.33 14.91
CA ILE A 16 -18.03 -4.01 14.63
C ILE A 16 -16.97 -3.77 15.72
N GLY A 17 -15.72 -3.52 15.32
CA GLY A 17 -14.57 -3.45 16.21
C GLY A 17 -13.57 -4.61 16.11
N SER A 18 -13.90 -5.73 15.46
CA SER A 18 -12.95 -6.84 15.21
C SER A 18 -12.86 -7.21 13.73
N ILE A 19 -11.74 -7.83 13.35
CA ILE A 19 -11.52 -8.37 12.01
C ILE A 19 -11.80 -9.88 12.04
N PRO A 20 -12.69 -10.41 11.20
CA PRO A 20 -12.99 -11.84 11.18
C PRO A 20 -11.75 -12.67 10.80
N LEU A 21 -11.58 -13.82 11.45
CA LEU A 21 -10.39 -14.67 11.29
C LEU A 21 -10.16 -15.11 9.84
N TRP A 22 -11.22 -15.41 9.10
CA TRP A 22 -11.11 -15.85 7.70
C TRP A 22 -10.47 -14.77 6.81
N VAL A 23 -10.72 -13.48 7.08
CA VAL A 23 -10.05 -12.36 6.38
C VAL A 23 -8.56 -12.35 6.71
N LYS A 24 -8.20 -12.53 7.99
CA LYS A 24 -6.78 -12.60 8.42
C LYS A 24 -6.06 -13.74 7.71
N LEU A 25 -6.68 -14.93 7.65
CA LEU A 25 -6.11 -16.11 7.01
C LEU A 25 -5.98 -15.92 5.49
N PHE A 26 -7.00 -15.41 4.81
CA PHE A 26 -6.95 -15.15 3.37
C PHE A 26 -5.85 -14.13 3.02
N TYR A 27 -5.79 -13.01 3.76
CA TYR A 27 -4.78 -11.98 3.57
C TYR A 27 -3.37 -12.53 3.85
N THR A 28 -3.21 -13.35 4.90
CA THR A 28 -1.94 -14.02 5.20
C THR A 28 -1.53 -14.96 4.06
N GLY A 29 -2.45 -15.78 3.54
CA GLY A 29 -2.20 -16.67 2.42
C GLY A 29 -1.76 -15.91 1.16
N PHE A 30 -2.42 -14.80 0.85
CA PHE A 30 -2.02 -13.93 -0.25
C PHE A 30 -0.59 -13.40 -0.09
N VAL A 31 -0.24 -12.88 1.10
CA VAL A 31 1.12 -12.38 1.38
C VAL A 31 2.17 -13.50 1.33
N VAL A 32 1.86 -14.70 1.84
CA VAL A 32 2.77 -15.86 1.81
C VAL A 32 3.08 -16.30 0.38
N VAL A 33 2.17 -16.14 -0.56
CA VAL A 33 2.42 -16.39 -1.99
C VAL A 33 3.16 -15.22 -2.64
N LEU A 34 2.73 -13.98 -2.38
CA LEU A 34 3.28 -12.80 -3.01
C LEU A 34 4.76 -12.59 -2.67
N VAL A 35 5.12 -12.70 -1.39
CA VAL A 35 6.49 -12.40 -0.92
C VAL A 35 7.55 -13.23 -1.65
N PRO A 36 7.51 -14.57 -1.71
CA PRO A 36 8.54 -15.34 -2.41
C PRO A 36 8.55 -15.06 -3.92
N VAL A 37 7.38 -14.89 -4.55
CA VAL A 37 7.29 -14.58 -5.99
C VAL A 37 7.94 -13.24 -6.31
N TYR A 38 7.65 -12.19 -5.52
CA TYR A 38 8.21 -10.86 -5.72
C TYR A 38 9.68 -10.80 -5.37
N TRP A 39 10.09 -11.50 -4.31
CA TRP A 39 11.49 -11.58 -3.93
C TRP A 39 12.32 -12.18 -5.06
N TRP A 40 11.85 -13.27 -5.67
CA TRP A 40 12.56 -13.92 -6.75
C TRP A 40 12.62 -13.05 -8.01
N GLN A 41 11.52 -12.37 -8.37
CA GLN A 41 11.45 -11.53 -9.57
C GLN A 41 12.20 -10.20 -9.43
N TYR A 42 12.06 -9.51 -8.29
CA TYR A 42 12.50 -8.11 -8.13
C TYR A 42 13.57 -7.92 -7.05
N GLY A 43 13.85 -8.94 -6.24
CA GLY A 43 14.75 -8.85 -5.11
C GLY A 43 14.13 -8.19 -3.87
N PRO A 44 14.84 -8.22 -2.72
CA PRO A 44 14.30 -7.77 -1.44
C PRO A 44 14.03 -6.27 -1.36
N ALA A 45 14.79 -5.44 -2.07
CA ALA A 45 14.60 -3.99 -2.08
C ALA A 45 13.20 -3.59 -2.56
N ASN A 46 12.56 -4.41 -3.41
CA ASN A 46 11.22 -4.17 -3.92
C ASN A 46 10.16 -4.01 -2.83
N PHE A 47 10.37 -4.61 -1.65
CA PHE A 47 9.43 -4.49 -0.53
C PHE A 47 9.45 -3.10 0.14
N LEU A 48 10.35 -2.20 -0.26
CA LEU A 48 10.33 -0.80 0.16
C LEU A 48 9.36 0.07 -0.62
N TRP A 49 8.81 -0.39 -1.76
CA TRP A 49 7.72 0.32 -2.42
C TRP A 49 6.59 0.58 -1.44
N GLY A 50 6.07 1.81 -1.41
CA GLY A 50 5.04 2.23 -0.45
C GLY A 50 3.82 1.31 -0.43
N SER A 51 3.44 0.76 -1.59
CA SER A 51 2.36 -0.22 -1.71
C SER A 51 2.70 -1.57 -1.05
N ASN A 52 3.94 -2.06 -1.17
CA ASN A 52 4.39 -3.28 -0.52
C ASN A 52 4.55 -3.08 1.00
N VAL A 53 5.09 -1.93 1.43
CA VAL A 53 5.11 -1.54 2.85
C VAL A 53 3.68 -1.52 3.41
N ALA A 54 2.74 -0.96 2.65
CA ALA A 54 1.33 -0.95 3.03
C ALA A 54 0.71 -2.34 3.09
N LEU A 55 0.97 -3.18 2.09
CA LEU A 55 0.48 -4.55 2.07
C LEU A 55 0.95 -5.33 3.30
N LEU A 56 2.26 -5.27 3.63
CA LEU A 56 2.85 -6.01 4.74
C LEU A 56 2.46 -5.43 6.10
N THR A 57 2.43 -4.11 6.25
CA THR A 57 2.00 -3.46 7.50
C THR A 57 0.52 -3.69 7.75
N THR A 58 -0.30 -3.77 6.69
CA THR A 58 -1.72 -4.11 6.83
C THR A 58 -1.89 -5.54 7.34
N LEU A 59 -1.09 -6.52 6.91
CA LEU A 59 -1.10 -7.87 7.51
C LEU A 59 -0.92 -7.79 9.04
N LEU A 60 0.09 -7.05 9.49
CA LEU A 60 0.32 -6.83 10.93
C LEU A 60 -0.87 -6.12 11.59
N ALA A 61 -1.43 -5.11 10.93
CA ALA A 61 -2.57 -4.36 11.41
C ALA A 61 -3.81 -5.23 11.61
N LEU A 62 -4.06 -6.21 10.72
CA LEU A 62 -5.19 -7.13 10.82
C LEU A 62 -5.05 -8.09 12.00
N TRP A 63 -3.86 -8.65 12.21
CA TRP A 63 -3.61 -9.55 13.34
C TRP A 63 -3.65 -8.83 14.68
N LEU A 64 -3.11 -7.61 14.74
CA LEU A 64 -3.10 -6.76 15.92
C LEU A 64 -4.40 -5.96 16.12
N GLU A 65 -5.31 -6.00 15.14
CA GLU A 65 -6.52 -5.15 15.08
C GLU A 65 -6.22 -3.67 15.33
N SER A 66 -5.10 -3.20 14.77
CA SER A 66 -4.55 -1.86 15.03
C SER A 66 -5.14 -0.81 14.09
N SER A 67 -6.08 -0.02 14.61
CA SER A 67 -6.63 1.15 13.90
C SER A 67 -5.55 2.15 13.47
N LEU A 68 -4.47 2.28 14.25
CA LEU A 68 -3.33 3.13 13.93
C LEU A 68 -2.63 2.68 12.64
N LEU A 69 -2.25 1.40 12.56
CA LEU A 69 -1.50 0.88 11.40
C LEU A 69 -2.36 0.90 10.13
N VAL A 70 -3.63 0.50 10.20
CA VAL A 70 -4.54 0.61 9.06
C VAL A 70 -4.67 2.06 8.60
N SER A 71 -4.88 2.99 9.55
CA SER A 71 -5.00 4.42 9.23
C SER A 71 -3.72 4.98 8.60
N MET A 72 -2.53 4.59 9.09
CA MET A 72 -1.25 4.98 8.52
C MET A 72 -1.11 4.51 7.08
N MET A 73 -1.43 3.24 6.80
CA MET A 73 -1.30 2.69 5.45
C MET A 73 -2.30 3.32 4.49
N ALA A 74 -3.53 3.60 4.92
CA ALA A 74 -4.51 4.32 4.11
C ALA A 74 -4.02 5.72 3.71
N LEU A 75 -3.38 6.46 4.63
CA LEU A 75 -2.77 7.75 4.28
C LEU A 75 -1.69 7.60 3.21
N SER A 76 -0.94 6.51 3.26
CA SER A 76 0.16 6.26 2.34
C SER A 76 -0.28 5.94 0.93
N VAL A 77 -1.36 5.16 0.77
CA VAL A 77 -1.63 4.49 -0.50
C VAL A 77 -2.93 4.89 -1.18
N LEU A 78 -3.90 5.52 -0.50
CA LEU A 78 -5.18 5.84 -1.16
C LEU A 78 -5.01 6.65 -2.45
N ILE A 79 -4.23 7.73 -2.43
CA ILE A 79 -3.99 8.55 -3.62
C ILE A 79 -3.11 7.82 -4.66
N PRO A 80 -1.93 7.27 -4.30
CA PRO A 80 -1.10 6.54 -5.27
C PRO A 80 -1.81 5.36 -5.94
N GLU A 81 -2.60 4.58 -5.19
CA GLU A 81 -3.32 3.41 -5.72
C GLU A 81 -4.46 3.83 -6.65
N LEU A 82 -5.13 4.95 -6.37
CA LEU A 82 -6.08 5.54 -7.33
C LEU A 82 -5.38 5.97 -8.62
N GLY A 83 -4.20 6.59 -8.52
CA GLY A 83 -3.37 6.94 -9.68
C GLY A 83 -2.94 5.70 -10.47
N TRP A 84 -2.53 4.64 -9.78
CA TRP A 84 -2.19 3.36 -10.37
C TRP A 84 -3.39 2.73 -11.10
N ALA A 85 -4.56 2.72 -10.47
CA ALA A 85 -5.79 2.18 -11.03
C ALA A 85 -6.23 2.92 -12.31
N VAL A 86 -6.13 4.26 -12.31
CA VAL A 86 -6.42 5.09 -13.49
C VAL A 86 -5.43 4.80 -14.61
N ASP A 87 -4.12 4.81 -14.33
CA ASP A 87 -3.08 4.54 -15.33
C ASP A 87 -3.24 3.13 -15.95
N PHE A 88 -3.46 2.11 -15.11
CA PHE A 88 -3.73 0.74 -15.58
C PHE A 88 -4.95 0.69 -16.50
N THR A 89 -6.07 1.31 -16.10
CA THR A 89 -7.32 1.27 -16.85
C THR A 89 -7.21 1.97 -18.20
N VAL A 90 -6.56 3.14 -18.22
CA VAL A 90 -6.30 3.88 -19.48
C VAL A 90 -5.46 3.01 -20.41
N ARG A 91 -4.33 2.47 -19.93
CA ARG A 91 -3.44 1.61 -20.73
C ARG A 91 -4.11 0.33 -21.22
N PHE A 92 -4.99 -0.24 -20.41
CA PHE A 92 -5.76 -1.42 -20.79
C PHE A 92 -6.73 -1.14 -21.95
N ILE A 93 -7.36 0.05 -21.97
CA ILE A 93 -8.33 0.44 -22.99
C ILE A 93 -7.65 0.97 -24.25
N THR A 94 -6.62 1.82 -24.09
CA THR A 94 -6.02 2.58 -25.21
C THR A 94 -4.75 1.96 -25.76
N GLY A 95 -4.19 0.97 -25.08
CA GLY A 95 -2.92 0.32 -25.40
C GLY A 95 -1.74 0.85 -24.57
N PRO A 96 -0.67 0.04 -24.39
CA PRO A 96 0.39 0.31 -23.40
C PRO A 96 1.32 1.50 -23.70
N GLU A 97 1.37 2.01 -24.92
CA GLU A 97 2.36 3.05 -25.30
C GLU A 97 1.77 4.47 -25.38
N LEU A 98 0.46 4.65 -25.18
CA LEU A 98 -0.18 5.95 -25.43
C LEU A 98 0.15 7.01 -24.36
N THR A 99 0.40 6.60 -23.11
CA THR A 99 0.61 7.51 -21.98
C THR A 99 2.10 7.65 -21.64
N SER A 100 2.58 8.89 -21.54
CA SER A 100 3.97 9.20 -21.18
C SER A 100 4.35 8.82 -19.76
N PHE A 101 3.39 8.78 -18.83
CA PHE A 101 3.61 8.35 -17.45
C PHE A 101 3.61 6.82 -17.35
N ARG A 102 4.74 6.15 -17.10
CA ARG A 102 4.92 4.68 -17.22
C ARG A 102 4.64 3.88 -15.94
N GLY A 103 3.78 4.38 -15.04
CA GLY A 103 3.57 3.79 -13.70
C GLY A 103 3.12 2.32 -13.68
N THR A 104 2.31 1.90 -14.66
CA THR A 104 1.80 0.52 -14.77
C THR A 104 2.24 -0.18 -16.06
N HIS A 105 3.22 0.38 -16.78
CA HIS A 105 3.71 -0.20 -18.05
C HIS A 105 4.15 -1.67 -17.89
N TYR A 106 4.80 -1.98 -16.77
CA TYR A 106 5.25 -3.34 -16.43
C TYR A 106 4.11 -4.39 -16.41
N MET A 107 2.85 -3.98 -16.21
CA MET A 107 1.69 -4.89 -16.26
C MET A 107 1.40 -5.42 -17.68
N PHE A 108 1.96 -4.77 -18.70
CA PHE A 108 1.81 -5.14 -20.10
C PHE A 108 3.09 -5.71 -20.71
N ASP A 109 4.15 -5.86 -19.91
CA ASP A 109 5.42 -6.45 -20.35
C ASP A 109 5.34 -7.99 -20.40
N PRO A 110 5.49 -8.63 -21.57
CA PRO A 110 5.51 -10.09 -21.68
C PRO A 110 6.73 -10.74 -21.01
N GLY A 111 7.80 -9.99 -20.76
CA GLY A 111 8.97 -10.45 -20.01
C GLY A 111 8.72 -10.62 -18.52
N ILE A 112 7.62 -10.09 -17.98
CA ILE A 112 7.23 -10.27 -16.58
C ILE A 112 6.19 -11.40 -16.49
N PRO A 113 6.44 -12.44 -15.67
CA PRO A 113 5.52 -13.58 -15.53
C PRO A 113 4.10 -13.15 -15.18
N LEU A 114 3.10 -13.83 -15.76
CA LEU A 114 1.69 -13.49 -15.54
C LEU A 114 1.30 -13.55 -14.07
N ILE A 115 1.87 -14.48 -13.29
CA ILE A 115 1.62 -14.57 -11.85
C ILE A 115 2.08 -13.31 -11.10
N VAL A 116 3.21 -12.71 -11.46
CA VAL A 116 3.72 -11.48 -10.84
C VAL A 116 2.75 -10.34 -11.12
N ARG A 117 2.36 -10.18 -12.38
CA ARG A 117 1.39 -9.15 -12.79
C ARG A 117 0.01 -9.36 -12.17
N GLY A 118 -0.46 -10.60 -12.11
CA GLY A 118 -1.71 -10.96 -11.46
C GLY A 118 -1.72 -10.63 -9.97
N LEU A 119 -0.61 -10.90 -9.27
CA LEU A 119 -0.46 -10.53 -7.86
C LEU A 119 -0.43 -9.01 -7.67
N SER A 120 0.15 -8.25 -8.60
CA SER A 120 0.14 -6.78 -8.57
C SER A 120 -1.26 -6.17 -8.64
N LEU A 121 -2.28 -6.91 -9.05
CA LEU A 121 -3.67 -6.41 -9.03
C LEU A 121 -4.19 -6.11 -7.61
N TYR A 122 -3.44 -6.45 -6.54
CA TYR A 122 -3.75 -5.96 -5.20
C TYR A 122 -3.84 -4.43 -5.14
N HIS A 123 -3.20 -3.70 -6.05
CA HIS A 123 -3.29 -2.24 -6.15
C HIS A 123 -4.74 -1.74 -6.27
N PHE A 124 -5.64 -2.49 -6.90
CA PHE A 124 -7.08 -2.19 -6.91
C PHE A 124 -7.76 -2.49 -5.57
N VAL A 125 -7.36 -3.59 -4.92
CA VAL A 125 -8.07 -4.16 -3.76
C VAL A 125 -7.66 -3.47 -2.46
N LEU A 126 -6.36 -3.21 -2.27
CA LEU A 126 -5.78 -2.67 -1.06
C LEU A 126 -6.41 -1.34 -0.59
N PRO A 127 -6.60 -0.30 -1.45
CA PRO A 127 -7.22 0.95 -0.99
C PRO A 127 -8.66 0.74 -0.49
N ILE A 128 -9.46 -0.09 -1.18
CA ILE A 128 -10.83 -0.42 -0.79
C ILE A 128 -10.83 -1.20 0.52
N PHE A 129 -9.94 -2.18 0.64
CA PHE A 129 -9.78 -3.00 1.82
C PHE A 129 -9.38 -2.18 3.05
N LEU A 130 -8.47 -1.22 2.89
CA LEU A 130 -8.06 -0.31 3.96
C LEU A 130 -9.22 0.58 4.43
N LEU A 131 -10.06 1.09 3.53
CA LEU A 131 -11.25 1.85 3.90
C LEU A 131 -12.25 0.99 4.68
N TRP A 132 -12.45 -0.26 4.25
CA TRP A 132 -13.26 -1.23 4.99
C TRP A 132 -12.67 -1.51 6.38
N ALA A 133 -11.36 -1.71 6.49
CA ALA A 133 -10.70 -1.97 7.77
C ALA A 133 -10.78 -0.74 8.70
N ILE A 134 -10.69 0.49 8.18
CA ILE A 134 -10.96 1.72 8.94
C ILE A 134 -12.41 1.78 9.40
N HIS A 135 -13.37 1.43 8.53
CA HIS A 135 -14.78 1.37 8.91
C HIS A 135 -15.01 0.41 10.10
N ARG A 136 -14.26 -0.70 10.15
CA ARG A 136 -14.36 -1.71 11.22
C ARG A 136 -13.64 -1.33 12.51
N LEU A 137 -12.42 -0.79 12.41
CA LEU A 137 -11.51 -0.54 13.54
C LEU A 137 -11.49 0.93 14.01
N GLY A 138 -12.08 1.82 13.22
CA GLY A 138 -12.05 3.27 13.42
C GLY A 138 -10.81 3.94 12.82
N TYR A 139 -10.92 5.24 12.56
CA TYR A 139 -9.79 6.06 12.11
C TYR A 139 -8.98 6.60 13.29
N HIS A 140 -7.66 6.45 13.24
CA HIS A 140 -6.79 6.86 14.34
C HIS A 140 -6.13 8.23 14.10
N ARG A 141 -6.40 9.20 14.99
CA ARG A 141 -5.92 10.59 14.86
C ARG A 141 -4.40 10.76 14.77
N LYS A 142 -3.62 9.85 15.37
CA LYS A 142 -2.14 9.89 15.31
C LYS A 142 -1.53 9.31 14.03
N ALA A 143 -2.36 8.84 13.09
CA ALA A 143 -1.88 8.21 11.87
C ALA A 143 -1.01 9.14 11.02
N LEU A 144 -1.29 10.44 11.00
CA LEU A 144 -0.48 11.41 10.25
C LEU A 144 0.97 11.43 10.78
N ILE A 145 1.15 11.54 12.10
CA ILE A 145 2.49 11.56 12.70
C ILE A 145 3.19 10.22 12.49
N GLY A 146 2.51 9.10 12.75
CA GLY A 146 3.08 7.77 12.57
C GLY A 146 3.51 7.51 11.13
N GLN A 147 2.69 7.89 10.15
CA GLN A 147 2.99 7.69 8.74
C GLN A 147 4.10 8.60 8.25
N THR A 148 4.15 9.85 8.72
CA THR A 148 5.28 10.76 8.43
C THR A 148 6.59 10.15 8.92
N LEU A 149 6.66 9.70 10.18
CA LEU A 149 7.88 9.09 10.74
C LEU A 149 8.29 7.80 9.99
N LEU A 150 7.33 6.98 9.60
CA LEU A 150 7.60 5.80 8.78
C LEU A 150 8.18 6.21 7.42
N SER A 151 7.55 7.17 6.73
CA SER A 151 8.03 7.65 5.43
C SER A 151 9.43 8.28 5.50
N TRP A 152 9.74 8.97 6.59
CA TRP A 152 11.07 9.56 6.84
C TRP A 152 12.16 8.52 7.06
N THR A 153 11.78 7.28 7.40
CA THR A 153 12.70 6.14 7.42
C THR A 153 12.76 5.45 6.05
N VAL A 154 11.60 5.18 5.44
CA VAL A 154 11.51 4.41 4.20
C VAL A 154 12.13 5.15 3.00
N LEU A 155 11.97 6.47 2.90
CA LEU A 155 12.48 7.24 1.75
C LEU A 155 14.01 7.27 1.69
N PRO A 156 14.76 7.61 2.76
CA PRO A 156 16.21 7.50 2.76
C PRO A 156 16.70 6.07 2.51
N LEU A 157 16.07 5.06 3.13
CA LEU A 157 16.44 3.66 2.89
C LEU A 157 16.23 3.27 1.43
N SER A 158 15.11 3.69 0.83
CA SER A 158 14.83 3.47 -0.59
C SER A 158 15.91 4.08 -1.46
N TYR A 159 16.35 5.31 -1.17
CA TYR A 159 17.44 5.95 -1.91
C TYR A 159 18.77 5.17 -1.79
N LEU A 160 19.09 4.65 -0.61
CA LEU A 160 20.35 3.94 -0.36
C LEU A 160 20.42 2.56 -1.03
N VAL A 161 19.29 1.86 -1.20
CA VAL A 161 19.28 0.49 -1.75
C VAL A 161 18.71 0.38 -3.15
N SER A 162 17.96 1.39 -3.61
CA SER A 162 17.35 1.38 -4.95
C SER A 162 18.38 1.75 -6.01
N LYS A 163 18.20 1.16 -7.19
CA LYS A 163 18.92 1.56 -8.41
C LYS A 163 18.06 2.58 -9.17
N PRO A 164 18.67 3.53 -9.91
CA PRO A 164 17.91 4.48 -10.74
C PRO A 164 16.89 3.84 -11.67
N ALA A 165 17.17 2.65 -12.21
CA ALA A 165 16.23 1.92 -13.07
C ALA A 165 14.99 1.41 -12.32
N ALA A 166 15.11 1.06 -11.04
CA ALA A 166 13.99 0.62 -10.21
C ALA A 166 13.23 1.79 -9.59
N ASN A 167 13.94 2.88 -9.26
CA ASN A 167 13.41 4.15 -8.76
C ASN A 167 12.32 4.00 -7.67
N ILE A 168 12.62 3.18 -6.66
CA ILE A 168 11.67 2.84 -5.60
C ILE A 168 11.21 4.11 -4.90
N ASN A 169 9.89 4.30 -4.79
CA ASN A 169 9.27 5.50 -4.20
C ASN A 169 9.70 6.82 -4.87
N TRP A 170 10.11 6.78 -6.14
CA TRP A 170 10.50 7.94 -6.94
C TRP A 170 11.65 8.76 -6.35
N VAL A 171 12.54 8.13 -5.58
CA VAL A 171 13.69 8.76 -4.91
C VAL A 171 14.76 9.31 -5.85
N PHE A 172 14.68 9.01 -7.15
CA PHE A 172 15.51 9.63 -8.19
C PHE A 172 14.75 10.60 -9.09
N GLY A 173 13.42 10.66 -9.05
CA GLY A 173 12.61 11.50 -9.95
C GLY A 173 11.22 10.91 -10.20
N PHE A 174 10.24 11.74 -10.61
CA PHE A 174 8.89 11.25 -10.98
C PHE A 174 8.78 10.74 -12.43
N MET A 175 9.82 10.94 -13.23
CA MET A 175 9.90 10.51 -14.63
C MET A 175 10.91 9.35 -14.76
N ASP A 176 10.96 8.73 -15.95
CA ASP A 176 11.85 7.59 -16.22
C ASP A 176 13.34 7.93 -16.00
N SER A 177 13.73 9.18 -16.25
CA SER A 177 15.09 9.65 -16.00
C SER A 177 15.21 10.31 -14.63
N PRO A 178 16.34 10.09 -13.91
CA PRO A 178 16.62 10.82 -12.70
C PRO A 178 16.55 12.33 -12.91
N GLN A 179 15.98 13.02 -11.94
CA GLN A 179 15.91 14.46 -11.91
C GLN A 179 17.33 15.08 -11.82
N GLN A 180 17.51 16.26 -12.40
CA GLN A 180 18.80 16.96 -12.43
C GLN A 180 18.77 18.37 -11.78
N TRP A 181 17.63 18.78 -11.24
CA TRP A 181 17.41 20.14 -10.73
C TRP A 181 17.75 20.29 -9.23
N LEU A 182 17.88 19.18 -8.50
CA LEU A 182 18.36 19.15 -7.11
C LEU A 182 19.51 18.15 -6.92
N PRO A 183 20.45 18.43 -5.99
CA PRO A 183 21.32 17.40 -5.44
C PRO A 183 20.51 16.25 -4.85
N ALA A 184 21.01 15.03 -4.94
CA ALA A 184 20.23 13.83 -4.61
C ALA A 184 19.70 13.81 -3.17
N ALA A 185 20.52 14.17 -2.18
CA ALA A 185 20.09 14.27 -0.79
C ALA A 185 19.00 15.34 -0.59
N ALA A 186 19.12 16.48 -1.26
CA ALA A 186 18.12 17.55 -1.20
C ALA A 186 16.78 17.10 -1.82
N TYR A 187 16.82 16.30 -2.88
CA TYR A 187 15.63 15.71 -3.47
C TYR A 187 14.93 14.70 -2.54
N VAL A 188 15.68 13.85 -1.82
CA VAL A 188 15.09 12.95 -0.82
C VAL A 188 14.46 13.75 0.34
N LEU A 189 15.14 14.79 0.84
CA LEU A 189 14.57 15.69 1.85
C LEU A 189 13.32 16.42 1.36
N PHE A 190 13.29 16.80 0.08
CA PHE A 190 12.11 17.35 -0.56
C PHE A 190 10.95 16.34 -0.55
N LEU A 191 11.18 15.07 -0.92
CA LEU A 191 10.14 14.02 -0.84
C LEU A 191 9.66 13.78 0.59
N MET A 192 10.56 13.82 1.58
CA MET A 192 10.23 13.71 3.00
C MET A 192 9.29 14.85 3.48
N ALA A 193 9.35 16.03 2.86
CA ALA A 193 8.38 17.09 3.11
C ALA A 193 7.11 16.93 2.25
N LEU A 194 7.28 16.61 0.97
CA LEU A 194 6.20 16.52 -0.01
C LEU A 194 5.16 15.47 0.37
N TYR A 195 5.57 14.26 0.76
CA TYR A 195 4.63 13.16 1.02
C TYR A 195 3.70 13.46 2.20
N PRO A 196 4.20 13.90 3.37
CA PRO A 196 3.33 14.35 4.46
C PRO A 196 2.38 15.47 4.07
N LEU A 197 2.85 16.48 3.34
CA LEU A 197 2.05 17.67 3.05
C LEU A 197 1.02 17.45 1.94
N VAL A 198 1.39 16.73 0.90
CA VAL A 198 0.59 16.61 -0.34
C VAL A 198 -0.18 15.30 -0.41
N LEU A 199 0.32 14.22 0.19
CA LEU A 199 -0.36 12.93 0.19
C LEU A 199 -1.07 12.67 1.53
N PHE A 200 -0.34 12.75 2.64
CA PHE A 200 -0.86 12.25 3.91
C PHE A 200 -1.82 13.24 4.57
N LEU A 201 -1.47 14.53 4.63
CA LEU A 201 -2.29 15.56 5.28
C LEU A 201 -3.69 15.71 4.64
N PRO A 202 -3.86 15.90 3.32
CA PRO A 202 -5.19 16.02 2.74
C PRO A 202 -6.02 14.75 2.95
N THR A 203 -5.41 13.58 2.80
CA THR A 203 -6.07 12.29 3.06
C THR A 203 -6.46 12.17 4.54
N HIS A 204 -5.61 12.63 5.47
CA HIS A 204 -5.89 12.64 6.91
C HIS A 204 -7.09 13.51 7.25
N LEU A 205 -7.16 14.71 6.68
CA LEU A 205 -8.28 15.62 6.89
C LEU A 205 -9.59 15.03 6.34
N LEU A 206 -9.54 14.39 5.17
CA LEU A 206 -10.68 13.70 4.57
C LEU A 206 -11.14 12.52 5.43
N LEU A 207 -10.26 11.58 5.76
CA LEU A 207 -10.62 10.39 6.53
C LEU A 207 -11.10 10.73 7.93
N ARG A 208 -10.49 11.72 8.59
CA ARG A 208 -10.96 12.23 9.89
C ARG A 208 -12.35 12.88 9.81
N ARG A 209 -12.79 13.33 8.63
CA ARG A 209 -14.15 13.87 8.43
C ARG A 209 -15.16 12.75 8.15
N VAL A 210 -14.78 11.74 7.39
CA VAL A 210 -15.65 10.64 6.95
C VAL A 210 -15.87 9.59 8.06
N PHE A 211 -14.80 9.20 8.77
CA PHE A 211 -14.81 8.12 9.76
C PHE A 211 -14.78 8.64 11.20
N ARG A 212 -15.42 9.78 11.41
CA ARG A 212 -15.39 10.54 12.66
C ARG A 212 -16.35 9.97 13.69
#